data_AF-A0A7C4HCT5-F1
#
_entry.id   AF-A0A7C4HCT5-F1
#
_cell.length_a   1.000
_cell.length_b   1.000
_cell.length_c   1.000
_cell.angle_alpha   90.00
_cell.angle_beta   90.00
_cell.angle_gamma   90.00
#
_symmetry.space_group_name_H-M   'P 1'
#
loop_
_entity.id
_entity.type
_entity.pdbx_description
1 polymer ?
#
loop_
_entity_poly.entity_id
_entity_poly.type
_entity_poly.pdbx_seq_one_letter_code
_entity_poly.pdbx_strand_id
1 'polypeptide(L)'
;MSLKSGLTWRSLFGLIIAALLFLPVNIYLNLSTGMMMSTAAVYIIAILLSEIARYSGNPLSANELFIIYATMGIAATTLPPYYWLVYRSFFVNTPVTYAYKIDDTPLPYLVEDWLCPPLGSPAHTYRTLFQVEWLKPLEWMRLR
;
A
#
# COMPACT_ATOMS: atom_id res chain seq x y z
N MET A 1 -17.76 -8.97 33.16
CA MET A 1 -17.16 -7.94 32.28
C MET A 1 -17.84 -8.08 30.92
N SER A 2 -18.73 -7.17 30.52
CA SER A 2 -19.46 -7.32 29.25
C SER A 2 -18.55 -6.91 28.09
N LEU A 3 -18.39 -7.78 27.10
CA LEU A 3 -17.69 -7.45 25.86
C LEU A 3 -18.52 -6.44 25.06
N LYS A 4 -17.98 -5.25 24.80
CA LYS A 4 -18.60 -4.23 23.93
C LYS A 4 -17.97 -4.30 22.55
N SER A 5 -18.75 -4.09 21.49
CA SER A 5 -18.20 -4.06 20.12
C SER A 5 -17.16 -2.95 19.98
N GLY A 6 -15.95 -3.31 19.51
CA GLY A 6 -14.93 -2.34 19.08
C GLY A 6 -15.08 -1.94 17.62
N LEU A 7 -15.78 -2.75 16.81
CA LEU A 7 -16.10 -2.40 15.42
C LEU A 7 -17.36 -1.56 15.42
N THR A 8 -17.17 -0.25 15.30
CA THR A 8 -18.23 0.76 15.18
C THR A 8 -18.01 1.54 13.88
N TRP A 9 -19.00 2.34 13.46
CA TRP A 9 -18.81 3.26 12.33
C TRP A 9 -17.64 4.21 12.54
N ARG A 10 -17.39 4.63 13.80
CA ARG A 10 -16.27 5.51 14.15
C ARG A 10 -14.93 4.81 13.97
N SER A 11 -14.79 3.58 14.46
CA SER A 11 -13.55 2.81 14.26
C SER A 11 -13.34 2.47 12.78
N LEU A 12 -14.40 2.22 12.01
CA LEU A 12 -14.31 1.95 10.58
C LEU A 12 -13.77 3.16 9.81
N PHE A 13 -14.27 4.37 10.07
CA PHE A 13 -13.70 5.59 9.47
C PHE A 13 -12.25 5.81 9.89
N GLY A 14 -11.93 5.58 11.17
CA GLY A 14 -10.55 5.61 11.66
C GLY A 14 -9.64 4.63 10.92
N LEU A 15 -10.11 3.41 10.67
CA LEU A 15 -9.38 2.40 9.90
C LEU A 15 -9.15 2.82 8.44
N ILE A 16 -10.15 3.40 7.77
CA ILE A 16 -10.01 3.88 6.39
C ILE A 16 -8.96 4.99 6.32
N ILE A 17 -9.02 5.97 7.23
CA ILE A 17 -8.04 7.05 7.30
C ILE A 17 -6.64 6.50 7.58
N ALA A 18 -6.52 5.59 8.56
CA ALA A 18 -5.26 4.94 8.88
C ALA A 18 -4.69 4.19 7.66
N ALA A 19 -5.51 3.41 6.95
CA ALA A 19 -5.09 2.66 5.78
C ALA A 19 -4.65 3.58 4.63
N LEU A 20 -5.39 4.66 4.36
CA LEU A 20 -5.04 5.62 3.31
C LEU A 20 -3.71 6.33 3.56
N LEU A 21 -3.34 6.56 4.82
CA LEU A 21 -2.05 7.16 5.17
C LEU A 21 -0.95 6.10 5.20
N PHE A 22 -1.23 4.95 5.81
CA PHE A 22 -0.21 3.96 6.15
C PHE A 22 0.22 3.13 4.94
N LEU A 23 -0.73 2.67 4.11
CA LEU A 23 -0.43 1.80 2.97
C LEU A 23 0.52 2.44 1.94
N PRO A 24 0.28 3.67 1.42
CA PRO A 24 1.19 4.26 0.44
C PRO A 24 2.58 4.55 1.04
N VAL A 25 2.65 4.93 2.32
CA VAL A 25 3.92 5.15 3.02
C VAL A 25 4.69 3.84 3.17
N ASN A 26 4.03 2.75 3.58
CA ASN A 26 4.67 1.45 3.73
C ASN A 26 5.17 0.92 2.37
N ILE A 27 4.38 1.06 1.30
CA ILE A 27 4.81 0.68 -0.06
C ILE A 27 6.01 1.50 -0.50
N TYR A 28 5.99 2.82 -0.31
CA TYR A 28 7.12 3.69 -0.68
C TYR A 28 8.39 3.29 0.05
N LEU A 29 8.34 3.10 1.37
CA LEU A 29 9.48 2.67 2.17
C LEU A 29 10.01 1.32 1.70
N ASN A 30 9.12 0.38 1.40
CA ASN A 30 9.52 -0.94 0.93
C ASN A 30 10.22 -0.88 -0.44
N LEU A 31 9.71 -0.08 -1.38
CA LEU A 31 10.31 0.06 -2.72
C LEU A 31 11.64 0.82 -2.70
N SER A 32 11.77 1.84 -1.84
CA SER A 32 12.95 2.71 -1.80
C SER A 32 14.09 2.17 -0.93
N THR A 33 13.76 1.46 0.15
CA THR A 33 14.75 0.99 1.14
C THR A 33 14.80 -0.52 1.31
N GLY A 34 13.82 -1.26 0.75
CA GLY A 34 13.65 -2.69 1.01
C GLY A 34 13.07 -3.02 2.39
N MET A 35 12.86 -2.02 3.26
CA MET A 35 12.35 -2.22 4.61
C MET A 35 10.84 -2.03 4.69
N MET A 36 10.18 -2.80 5.54
CA MET A 36 8.78 -2.56 5.91
C MET A 36 8.70 -1.57 7.07
N MET A 37 7.57 -0.88 7.19
CA MET A 37 7.35 0.05 8.28
C MET A 37 7.34 -0.68 9.64
N SER A 38 8.03 -0.10 10.63
CA SER A 38 8.18 -0.74 11.93
C SER A 38 6.87 -0.73 12.74
N THR A 39 6.79 -1.63 13.71
CA THR A 39 5.66 -1.68 14.67
C THR A 39 5.52 -0.37 15.44
N ALA A 40 6.59 0.41 15.63
CA ALA A 40 6.54 1.73 16.26
C ALA A 40 5.58 2.69 15.54
N ALA A 41 5.54 2.67 14.21
CA ALA A 41 4.66 3.53 13.43
C ALA A 41 3.16 3.20 13.63
N VAL A 42 2.85 1.94 13.92
CA VAL A 42 1.48 1.48 14.24
C VAL A 42 0.99 2.11 15.56
N TYR A 43 1.86 2.23 16.55
CA TYR A 43 1.53 2.94 17.79
C TYR A 43 1.31 4.43 17.53
N ILE A 44 2.17 5.05 16.73
CA ILE A 44 2.07 6.49 16.41
C ILE A 44 0.74 6.80 15.73
N ILE A 45 0.33 6.02 14.72
CA ILE A 45 -0.96 6.27 14.05
C ILE A 45 -2.16 6.06 14.97
N ALA A 46 -2.12 5.04 15.85
CA ALA A 46 -3.18 4.80 16.82
C ALA A 46 -3.29 5.95 17.84
N ILE A 47 -2.15 6.45 18.34
CA ILE A 47 -2.10 7.60 19.24
C ILE A 47 -2.64 8.85 18.52
N LEU A 48 -2.19 9.13 17.30
CA LEU A 48 -2.65 10.28 16.53
C LEU A 48 -4.16 10.26 16.30
N LEU A 49 -4.72 9.10 15.90
CA LEU A 49 -6.17 8.98 15.72
C LEU A 49 -6.95 9.12 17.02
N SER A 50 -6.42 8.59 18.12
CA SER A 50 -6.99 8.76 19.46
C SER A 50 -7.03 10.25 19.86
N GLU A 51 -5.94 10.99 19.62
CA GLU A 51 -5.85 12.41 19.96
C GLU A 51 -6.72 13.28 19.06
N ILE A 52 -6.82 12.98 17.76
CA ILE A 52 -7.75 13.67 16.85
C ILE A 52 -9.20 13.45 17.31
N ALA A 53 -9.57 12.22 17.68
CA ALA A 53 -10.90 11.92 18.18
C ALA A 53 -11.21 12.63 19.51
N ARG A 54 -10.22 12.67 20.42
CA ARG A 54 -10.30 13.42 21.69
C ARG A 54 -10.51 14.92 21.44
N TYR A 55 -9.73 15.50 20.52
CA TYR A 55 -9.85 16.91 20.15
C TYR A 55 -11.20 17.23 19.49
N SER A 56 -11.76 16.28 18.74
CA SER A 56 -13.08 16.40 18.10
C SER A 56 -14.26 16.30 19.09
N GLY A 57 -14.00 16.26 20.40
CA GLY A 57 -15.01 16.18 21.46
C GLY A 57 -15.67 14.81 21.62
N ASN A 58 -15.21 13.79 20.88
CA ASN A 58 -15.78 12.44 20.87
C ASN A 58 -14.65 11.40 20.96
N PRO A 59 -14.06 11.17 22.16
CA PRO A 59 -12.95 10.25 22.32
C PRO A 59 -13.33 8.81 21.95
N LEU A 60 -12.41 8.09 21.31
CA LEU A 60 -12.58 6.67 20.99
C LEU A 60 -12.56 5.83 22.26
N SER A 61 -13.42 4.82 22.32
CA SER A 61 -13.36 3.81 23.37
C SER A 61 -12.12 2.93 23.23
N ALA A 62 -11.68 2.31 24.33
CA ALA A 62 -10.56 1.38 24.32
C ALA A 62 -10.74 0.24 23.31
N ASN A 63 -11.98 -0.22 23.08
CA ASN A 63 -12.26 -1.28 22.12
C ASN A 63 -12.15 -0.79 20.67
N GLU A 64 -12.60 0.43 20.37
CA GLU A 64 -12.45 1.04 19.04
C GLU A 64 -10.98 1.28 18.72
N LEU A 65 -10.21 1.81 19.69
CA LEU A 65 -8.78 2.03 19.54
C LEU A 65 -8.00 0.72 19.37
N PHE A 66 -8.38 -0.32 20.12
CA PHE A 66 -7.77 -1.65 19.99
C PHE A 66 -7.98 -2.25 18.59
N ILE A 67 -9.19 -2.14 18.04
CA ILE A 67 -9.47 -2.62 16.67
C ILE A 67 -8.60 -1.87 15.65
N ILE A 68 -8.52 -0.54 15.75
CA ILE A 68 -7.66 0.27 14.88
C ILE A 68 -6.20 -0.22 14.98
N TYR A 69 -5.68 -0.33 16.20
CA TYR A 69 -4.31 -0.78 16.45
C TYR A 69 -4.05 -2.19 15.91
N ALA A 70 -4.90 -3.16 16.23
CA ALA A 70 -4.72 -4.55 15.83
C ALA A 70 -4.76 -4.73 14.31
N THR A 71 -5.72 -4.08 13.64
CA THR A 71 -5.82 -4.13 12.17
C THR A 71 -4.64 -3.44 11.51
N MET A 72 -4.19 -2.28 12.02
CA MET A 72 -3.01 -1.61 11.49
C MET A 72 -1.72 -2.40 11.73
N GLY A 73 -1.64 -3.16 12.83
CA GLY A 73 -0.53 -4.07 13.08
C GLY A 73 -0.42 -5.17 12.03
N ILE A 74 -1.56 -5.71 11.58
CA ILE A 74 -1.60 -6.67 10.47
C ILE A 74 -1.22 -5.97 9.16
N ALA A 75 -1.82 -4.80 8.87
CA ALA A 75 -1.52 -4.04 7.66
C ALA A 75 -0.05 -3.60 7.54
N ALA A 76 0.66 -3.48 8.66
CA ALA A 76 2.09 -3.17 8.69
C ALA A 76 2.97 -4.31 8.18
N THR A 77 2.57 -5.55 8.45
CA THR A 77 3.36 -6.75 8.10
C THR A 77 2.89 -7.40 6.81
N THR A 78 1.73 -7.02 6.28
CA THR A 78 1.18 -7.54 5.04
C THR A 78 1.30 -6.54 3.90
N LEU A 79 1.77 -6.99 2.74
CA LEU A 79 1.71 -6.19 1.51
C LEU A 79 0.31 -6.33 0.88
N PRO A 80 -0.32 -5.23 0.46
CA PRO A 80 -1.63 -5.30 -0.18
C PRO A 80 -1.54 -6.03 -1.53
N PRO A 81 -2.62 -6.67 -2.03
CA PRO A 81 -2.58 -7.43 -3.29
C PRO A 81 -2.10 -6.61 -4.50
N TYR A 82 -2.44 -5.32 -4.55
CA TYR A 82 -2.03 -4.39 -5.62
C TYR A 82 -0.56 -3.96 -5.52
N TYR A 83 0.16 -4.31 -4.45
CA TYR A 83 1.58 -4.01 -4.29
C TYR A 83 2.40 -4.49 -5.48
N TRP A 84 2.12 -5.70 -5.97
CA TRP A 84 2.88 -6.30 -7.07
C TRP A 84 2.77 -5.51 -8.37
N LEU A 85 1.62 -4.89 -8.64
CA LEU A 85 1.45 -4.01 -9.80
C LEU A 85 2.35 -2.78 -9.67
N VAL A 86 2.31 -2.12 -8.52
CA VAL A 86 3.14 -0.95 -8.23
C VAL A 86 4.63 -1.30 -8.27
N TYR A 87 5.03 -2.43 -7.69
CA TYR A 87 6.41 -2.93 -7.70
C TYR A 87 6.94 -3.13 -9.12
N ARG A 88 6.17 -3.80 -9.99
CA ARG A 88 6.58 -4.04 -11.38
C ARG A 88 6.73 -2.74 -12.16
N SER A 89 5.78 -1.81 -12.01
CA SER A 89 5.90 -0.47 -12.59
C SER A 89 7.10 0.29 -12.04
N PHE A 90 7.39 0.20 -10.75
CA PHE A 90 8.57 0.82 -10.16
C PHE A 90 9.87 0.23 -10.74
N PHE A 91 9.94 -1.10 -10.87
CA PHE A 91 11.10 -1.81 -11.38
C PHE A 91 11.47 -1.39 -12.81
N VAL A 92 10.49 -1.35 -13.73
CA VAL A 92 10.75 -0.97 -15.14
C VAL A 92 11.12 0.51 -15.32
N ASN A 93 10.69 1.38 -14.40
CA ASN A 93 10.98 2.83 -14.46
C ASN A 93 12.24 3.24 -13.69
N THR A 94 12.88 2.33 -12.95
CA THR A 94 14.06 2.66 -12.13
C THR A 94 15.31 2.69 -13.00
N PRO A 95 16.18 3.72 -12.94
CA PRO A 95 17.37 3.81 -13.79
C PRO A 95 18.37 2.66 -13.55
N VAL A 96 18.40 2.09 -12.34
CA VAL A 96 19.25 0.95 -11.97
C VAL A 96 18.97 -0.28 -12.85
N THR A 97 17.72 -0.49 -13.29
CA THR A 97 17.39 -1.66 -14.12
C THR A 97 17.91 -1.55 -15.55
N TYR A 98 18.19 -0.34 -16.04
CA TYR A 98 18.80 -0.13 -17.36
C TYR A 98 20.28 -0.52 -17.41
N ALA A 99 20.95 -0.60 -16.26
CA ALA A 99 22.34 -1.04 -16.18
C ALA A 99 22.50 -2.54 -16.39
N TYR A 100 21.45 -3.33 -16.11
CA TYR A 100 21.44 -4.78 -16.30
C TYR A 100 20.92 -5.10 -17.71
N LYS A 101 21.67 -5.94 -18.44
CA LYS A 101 21.37 -6.30 -19.82
C LYS A 101 21.41 -7.81 -20.02
N ILE A 102 20.53 -8.30 -20.89
CA ILE A 102 20.56 -9.66 -21.44
C ILE A 102 20.66 -9.48 -22.96
N ASP A 103 21.66 -10.09 -23.59
CA ASP A 103 21.92 -9.97 -25.04
C ASP A 103 21.94 -8.49 -25.51
N ASP A 104 22.72 -7.66 -24.81
CA ASP A 104 22.85 -6.20 -25.01
C ASP A 104 21.56 -5.37 -24.84
N THR A 105 20.43 -6.00 -24.53
CA THR A 105 19.14 -5.35 -24.32
C THR A 105 18.92 -5.06 -22.84
N PRO A 106 18.62 -3.80 -22.44
CA PRO A 106 18.33 -3.48 -21.04
C PRO A 106 17.07 -4.19 -20.53
N LEU A 107 17.11 -4.65 -19.27
CA LEU A 107 16.01 -5.41 -18.66
C LEU A 107 14.61 -4.77 -18.84
N PRO A 108 14.42 -3.44 -18.71
CA PRO A 108 13.09 -2.85 -18.85
C PRO A 108 12.43 -3.09 -20.21
N TYR A 109 13.19 -3.25 -21.28
CA TYR A 109 12.67 -3.52 -22.62
C TYR A 109 12.28 -4.99 -22.83
N LEU A 110 12.74 -5.89 -21.96
CA LEU A 110 12.41 -7.31 -22.00
C LEU A 110 11.13 -7.64 -21.21
N VAL A 111 10.56 -6.66 -20.51
CA VAL A 111 9.33 -6.84 -19.74
C VAL A 111 8.13 -6.78 -20.67
N GLU A 112 7.41 -7.90 -20.75
CA GLU A 112 6.20 -8.03 -21.54
C GLU A 112 4.98 -7.33 -20.90
N ASP A 113 4.01 -6.98 -21.73
CA ASP A 113 2.84 -6.16 -21.40
C ASP A 113 1.82 -6.85 -20.46
N TRP A 114 1.83 -8.18 -20.38
CA TRP A 114 1.04 -8.92 -19.41
C TRP A 114 1.60 -8.83 -17.98
N LEU A 115 2.87 -8.48 -17.82
CA LEU A 115 3.47 -8.36 -16.48
C LEU A 115 3.32 -6.93 -15.95
N CYS A 116 3.53 -5.94 -16.82
CA CYS A 116 3.56 -4.51 -16.50
C CYS A 116 3.11 -3.69 -17.72
N PRO A 117 2.48 -2.50 -17.55
CA PRO A 117 2.28 -1.57 -18.67
C PRO A 117 3.59 -1.29 -19.42
N PRO A 118 3.52 -1.05 -20.74
CA PRO A 118 4.71 -0.82 -21.56
C PRO A 118 5.41 0.50 -21.19
N LEU A 119 6.73 0.54 -21.41
CA LEU A 119 7.53 1.76 -21.21
C LEU A 119 6.94 2.95 -21.97
N GLY A 120 6.84 4.09 -21.31
CA GLY A 120 6.20 5.29 -21.87
C GLY A 120 4.67 5.31 -21.84
N SER A 121 4.01 4.26 -21.30
CA SER A 121 2.56 4.29 -21.09
C SER A 121 2.15 5.42 -20.13
N PRO A 122 1.00 6.09 -20.41
CA PRO A 122 0.28 6.95 -19.46
C PRO A 122 0.21 6.42 -18.02
N ALA A 123 0.14 5.09 -17.83
CA ALA A 123 0.15 4.45 -16.52
C ALA A 123 1.36 4.84 -15.66
N HIS A 124 2.54 4.96 -16.26
CA HIS A 124 3.77 5.33 -15.56
C HIS A 124 3.85 6.84 -15.29
N THR A 125 3.31 7.65 -16.19
CA THR A 125 3.30 9.12 -16.05
C THR A 125 2.30 9.58 -15.00
N TYR A 126 1.06 9.12 -15.07
CA TYR A 126 -0.01 9.53 -14.15
C TYR A 126 0.09 8.86 -12.78
N ARG A 127 0.85 7.76 -12.65
CA ARG A 127 1.03 7.00 -11.40
C ARG A 127 -0.30 6.58 -10.76
N THR A 128 -1.26 6.21 -11.60
CA THR A 128 -2.58 5.71 -11.18
C THR A 128 -2.76 4.29 -11.66
N LEU A 129 -3.51 3.49 -10.89
CA LEU A 129 -3.92 2.14 -11.28
C LEU A 129 -5.17 2.16 -12.18
N PHE A 130 -5.77 3.33 -12.38
CA PHE A 130 -6.99 3.54 -13.17
C PHE A 130 -6.67 3.89 -14.63
N GLN A 131 -5.84 3.07 -15.27
CA GLN A 131 -5.43 3.24 -16.67
C GLN A 131 -5.72 1.95 -17.43
N VAL A 132 -6.07 2.06 -18.70
CA VAL A 132 -6.51 0.92 -19.53
C VAL A 132 -5.38 -0.09 -19.71
N GLU A 133 -4.13 0.37 -19.66
CA GLU A 133 -2.93 -0.44 -19.79
C GLU A 133 -2.71 -1.40 -18.61
N TRP A 134 -3.37 -1.17 -17.47
CA TRP A 134 -3.37 -2.12 -16.35
C TRP A 134 -4.29 -3.32 -16.56
N LEU A 135 -5.20 -3.30 -17.55
CA LEU A 135 -6.13 -4.40 -17.79
C LEU A 135 -5.39 -5.71 -18.09
N LYS A 136 -4.39 -5.68 -18.97
CA LYS A 136 -3.60 -6.88 -19.33
C LYS A 136 -2.90 -7.51 -18.11
N PRO A 137 -2.15 -6.73 -17.28
CA PRO A 137 -1.61 -7.24 -16.02
C PRO A 137 -2.64 -7.79 -15.03
N LEU A 138 -3.80 -7.15 -14.94
CA LEU A 138 -4.88 -7.57 -14.02
C LEU A 138 -5.54 -8.87 -14.48
N GLU A 139 -5.82 -9.00 -15.78
CA GLU A 139 -6.40 -10.22 -16.37
C GLU A 139 -5.47 -11.41 -16.17
N TRP A 140 -4.18 -11.22 -16.39
CA TRP A 140 -3.20 -12.28 -16.17
C TRP A 140 -3.10 -12.70 -14.71
N MET A 141 -3.15 -11.75 -13.77
CA MET A 141 -3.14 -12.04 -12.34
C MET A 141 -4.36 -12.85 -11.87
N ARG A 142 -5.50 -12.74 -12.57
CA ARG A 142 -6.71 -13.51 -12.27
C ARG A 142 -6.65 -14.98 -12.72
N LEU A 143 -5.84 -15.31 -13.72
CA LEU A 143 -5.82 -16.62 -14.38
C LEU A 143 -4.84 -17.64 -13.73
N ARG A 144 -4.29 -17.32 -12.55
CA ARG A 144 -3.40 -18.19 -11.75
C ARG A 144 -4.02 -18.48 -10.38
#